data_AF-A0A158ABP5-F1
#
_entry.id   AF-A0A158ABP5-F1
#
_cell.length_a   1.000
_cell.length_b   1.000
_cell.length_c   1.000
_cell.angle_alpha   90.00
_cell.angle_beta   90.00
_cell.angle_gamma   90.00
#
_symmetry.space_group_name_H-M   'P 1'
#
loop_
_entity.id
_entity.type
_entity.pdbx_description
1 polymer ?
#
loop_
_entity_poly.entity_id
_entity_poly.type
_entity_poly.pdbx_seq_one_letter_code
_entity_poly.pdbx_strand_id
1 'polypeptide(L)'
;MSFAFPFLKKGARETDASSKFTDEQEIYELLAEREQGGSFLVSKNGFWHGGIHITESGAGSKLDLKQGVRCIADGHIIAYRVNRTYPVSQLGSVQAPYSTGFSLVRHTMEFPKGTKLTFYSLYMHLQAYEEYEHDASKAKPAYLSALAQYKVSSYAQDKPDPSRTGQAPDAGQQGLKVRSGPKAGHRESAPLGILPQGTSVSIGDRQHGWGKITDVHGAQPYAAKVGEVPPATAVGGWIFMGNENGGPVVQEVMPEDAFDRVVSTVSPSGSAGDANAQGIAVKAGDLMGHLGRFDSLNANSSSTTRMAHIEVFCDESVKSFIEQGRTWVGSHSAHPDDWKPLGLSCEPTLLRIAEGTKLYRNAEQAGAEPPVTGVVQRWSLAELARDRSRQHPEATADRSGRKPNWWRVSSADQRGQAIEGWVREDSHPGGGRVTREFAQKWVDFECIDGAHDPAHTIFATTKAWVSTVMFPSGDARVRFELRGVPTPGITDMKLIAFHQRDALIRGKKHVTSFPSCGTQALG
;
A
#
# COMPACT_ATOMS: atom_id res chain seq x y z
N MET A 1 5.55 7.88 11.16
CA MET A 1 4.77 7.21 10.11
C MET A 1 4.61 5.74 10.49
N SER A 2 3.41 5.18 10.40
CA SER A 2 3.18 3.75 10.68
C SER A 2 3.30 2.91 9.42
N PHE A 3 3.73 1.66 9.56
CA PHE A 3 3.79 0.68 8.46
C PHE A 3 3.01 -0.59 8.81
N ALA A 4 2.47 -1.25 7.80
CA ALA A 4 1.77 -2.52 7.91
C ALA A 4 2.06 -3.40 6.68
N PHE A 5 2.09 -4.72 6.89
CA PHE A 5 2.09 -5.65 5.76
C PHE A 5 0.74 -5.62 5.03
N PRO A 6 0.74 -5.76 3.68
CA PRO A 6 -0.45 -5.59 2.87
C PRO A 6 -1.48 -6.72 3.02
N PHE A 7 -1.15 -7.81 3.72
CA PHE A 7 -2.06 -8.93 3.98
C PHE A 7 -1.93 -9.42 5.43
N LEU A 8 -2.99 -10.08 5.93
CA LEU A 8 -3.01 -10.69 7.26
C LEU A 8 -2.75 -12.18 7.02
N LYS A 9 -2.10 -12.82 7.98
CA LYS A 9 -1.97 -14.28 8.01
C LYS A 9 -3.34 -14.90 8.22
N LYS A 10 -3.64 -15.94 7.45
CA LYS A 10 -4.80 -16.78 7.68
C LYS A 10 -4.65 -17.49 9.03
N GLY A 11 -5.76 -17.61 9.77
CA GLY A 11 -5.81 -18.47 10.95
C GLY A 11 -5.47 -19.93 10.61
N ALA A 12 -4.93 -20.68 11.57
CA ALA A 12 -4.56 -22.08 11.35
C ALA A 12 -5.78 -22.94 10.99
N ARG A 13 -6.93 -22.62 11.59
CA ARG A 13 -8.27 -23.10 11.23
C ARG A 13 -9.10 -21.94 10.70
N GLU A 14 -10.17 -22.26 9.97
CA GLU A 14 -11.05 -21.24 9.40
C GLU A 14 -11.75 -20.37 10.47
N THR A 15 -11.93 -20.90 11.67
CA THR A 15 -12.50 -20.19 12.83
C THR A 15 -11.49 -19.34 13.58
N ASP A 16 -10.19 -19.52 13.33
CA ASP A 16 -9.15 -18.80 14.06
C ASP A 16 -9.03 -17.37 13.53
N ALA A 17 -8.85 -16.41 14.43
CA ALA A 17 -8.64 -15.02 14.05
C ALA A 17 -7.38 -14.88 13.20
N SER A 18 -7.45 -14.01 12.19
CA SER A 18 -6.28 -13.65 11.40
C SER A 18 -5.30 -12.82 12.22
N SER A 19 -4.02 -12.88 11.84
CA SER A 19 -2.94 -12.23 12.60
C SER A 19 -2.01 -11.42 11.68
N LYS A 20 -1.34 -10.41 12.25
CA LYS A 20 -0.41 -9.58 11.49
C LYS A 20 0.89 -10.33 11.27
N PHE A 21 1.51 -10.14 10.10
CA PHE A 21 2.94 -10.39 9.95
C PHE A 21 3.71 -9.41 10.81
N THR A 22 4.80 -9.88 11.39
CA THR A 22 5.68 -9.06 12.22
C THR A 22 7.14 -9.26 11.88
N ASP A 23 7.48 -10.39 11.27
CA ASP A 23 8.77 -10.68 10.66
C ASP A 23 8.64 -10.59 9.13
N GLU A 24 9.48 -9.78 8.49
CA GLU A 24 9.51 -9.68 7.03
C GLU A 24 9.97 -10.97 6.34
N GLN A 25 10.75 -11.81 7.02
CA GLN A 25 11.25 -13.06 6.44
C GLN A 25 10.09 -14.03 6.16
N GLU A 26 9.07 -14.07 7.03
CA GLU A 26 7.87 -14.90 6.83
C GLU A 26 7.16 -14.57 5.51
N ILE A 27 7.04 -13.29 5.16
CA ILE A 27 6.39 -12.91 3.91
C ILE A 27 7.31 -13.13 2.71
N TYR A 28 8.62 -12.85 2.83
CA TYR A 28 9.57 -13.08 1.75
C TYR A 28 9.66 -14.56 1.37
N GLU A 29 9.75 -15.45 2.35
CA GLU A 29 9.73 -16.90 2.16
C GLU A 29 8.40 -17.35 1.52
N LEU A 30 7.27 -16.87 2.04
CA LEU A 30 5.96 -17.20 1.48
C LEU A 30 5.85 -16.82 0.00
N LEU A 31 6.32 -15.62 -0.37
CA LEU A 31 6.30 -15.17 -1.75
C LEU A 31 7.24 -16.00 -2.62
N ALA A 32 8.47 -16.24 -2.17
CA ALA A 32 9.45 -17.02 -2.90
C ALA A 32 9.00 -18.47 -3.16
N GLU A 33 8.33 -19.09 -2.19
CA GLU A 33 7.85 -20.48 -2.29
C GLU A 33 6.59 -20.64 -3.12
N ARG A 34 5.67 -19.67 -3.05
CA ARG A 34 4.29 -19.86 -3.54
C ARG A 34 3.95 -19.04 -4.76
N GLU A 35 4.60 -17.90 -4.98
CA GLU A 35 4.27 -17.04 -6.12
C GLU A 35 4.99 -17.47 -7.38
N GLN A 36 4.19 -17.83 -8.38
CA GLN A 36 4.71 -18.30 -9.66
C GLN A 36 4.91 -17.19 -10.68
N GLY A 37 4.60 -15.92 -10.39
CA GLY A 37 4.78 -14.80 -11.32
C GLY A 37 6.24 -14.35 -11.50
N GLY A 38 7.11 -14.74 -10.56
CA GLY A 38 8.46 -14.21 -10.42
C GLY A 38 8.61 -13.42 -9.12
N SER A 39 9.85 -13.10 -8.77
CA SER A 39 10.16 -12.35 -7.55
C SER A 39 10.44 -10.90 -7.92
N PHE A 40 10.08 -9.95 -7.06
CA PHE A 40 10.66 -8.61 -7.14
C PHE A 40 12.21 -8.74 -7.15
N LEU A 41 13.00 -8.15 -8.06
CA LEU A 41 12.80 -7.12 -9.09
C LEU A 41 12.65 -7.67 -10.53
N VAL A 42 12.56 -9.00 -10.70
CA VAL A 42 12.72 -9.67 -11.99
C VAL A 42 11.67 -10.77 -12.16
N SER A 43 10.83 -10.63 -13.18
CA SER A 43 9.85 -11.65 -13.55
C SER A 43 10.53 -12.96 -13.96
N LYS A 44 9.79 -14.08 -13.98
CA LYS A 44 10.31 -15.37 -14.48
C LYS A 44 10.87 -15.33 -15.90
N ASN A 45 10.44 -14.35 -16.69
CA ASN A 45 10.87 -14.18 -18.08
C ASN A 45 12.08 -13.25 -18.23
N GLY A 46 12.63 -12.74 -17.12
CA GLY A 46 13.79 -11.85 -17.15
C GLY A 46 13.47 -10.38 -17.42
N PHE A 47 12.19 -10.02 -17.43
CA PHE A 47 11.75 -8.61 -17.50
C PHE A 47 11.77 -7.98 -16.12
N TRP A 48 12.00 -6.67 -16.10
CA TRP A 48 11.85 -5.88 -14.89
C TRP A 48 10.44 -6.04 -14.31
N HIS A 49 10.37 -6.19 -13.00
CA HIS A 49 9.16 -6.43 -12.26
C HIS A 49 9.18 -5.55 -11.01
N GLY A 50 8.60 -4.35 -11.14
CA GLY A 50 8.67 -3.29 -10.11
C GLY A 50 7.90 -3.57 -8.83
N GLY A 51 7.02 -4.58 -8.83
CA GLY A 51 6.19 -4.92 -7.68
C GLY A 51 6.09 -6.42 -7.43
N ILE A 52 5.21 -6.79 -6.51
CA ILE A 52 4.94 -8.16 -6.12
C ILE A 52 3.55 -8.58 -6.58
N HIS A 53 3.42 -9.84 -7.01
CA HIS A 53 2.13 -10.46 -7.28
C HIS A 53 1.70 -11.24 -6.05
N ILE A 54 0.42 -11.14 -5.69
CA ILE A 54 -0.22 -11.99 -4.69
C ILE A 54 -1.38 -12.67 -5.38
N THR A 55 -1.21 -13.96 -5.68
CA THR A 55 -2.22 -14.78 -6.33
C THR A 55 -3.01 -15.56 -5.29
N GLU A 56 -4.31 -15.75 -5.54
CA GLU A 56 -5.17 -16.55 -4.66
C GLU A 56 -4.65 -17.99 -4.52
N SER A 57 -4.17 -18.57 -5.62
CA SER A 57 -3.62 -19.93 -5.68
C SER A 57 -2.19 -20.06 -5.15
N GLY A 58 -1.44 -18.95 -5.08
CA GLY A 58 -0.07 -18.88 -4.57
C GLY A 58 -0.03 -18.52 -3.08
N ALA A 59 0.55 -17.36 -2.77
CA ALA A 59 0.68 -16.88 -1.39
C ALA A 59 -0.69 -16.68 -0.73
N GLY A 60 -1.73 -16.36 -1.51
CA GLY A 60 -3.10 -16.21 -1.04
C GLY A 60 -3.64 -17.40 -0.23
N SER A 61 -3.14 -18.61 -0.48
CA SER A 61 -3.48 -19.81 0.30
C SER A 61 -3.12 -19.73 1.79
N LYS A 62 -2.19 -18.86 2.17
CA LYS A 62 -1.74 -18.61 3.55
C LYS A 62 -2.20 -17.25 4.10
N LEU A 63 -2.92 -16.47 3.31
CA LEU A 63 -3.35 -15.12 3.64
C LEU A 63 -4.86 -15.09 3.91
N ASP A 64 -5.28 -14.18 4.78
CA ASP A 64 -6.70 -13.91 4.99
C ASP A 64 -7.21 -12.99 3.87
N LEU A 65 -7.60 -13.59 2.74
CA LEU A 65 -8.10 -12.87 1.58
C LEU A 65 -9.47 -12.20 1.82
N LYS A 66 -10.22 -12.62 2.87
CA LYS A 66 -11.49 -11.97 3.25
C LYS A 66 -11.25 -10.56 3.81
N GLN A 67 -10.06 -10.30 4.35
CA GLN A 67 -9.65 -9.00 4.87
C GLN A 67 -9.00 -8.11 3.79
N GLY A 68 -8.89 -8.63 2.56
CA GLY A 68 -8.39 -7.91 1.39
C GLY A 68 -6.94 -7.45 1.46
N VAL A 69 -6.57 -6.69 0.43
CA VAL A 69 -5.29 -5.99 0.29
C VAL A 69 -5.34 -4.72 1.12
N ARG A 70 -4.29 -4.45 1.89
CA ARG A 70 -4.26 -3.32 2.84
C ARG A 70 -3.16 -2.33 2.56
N CYS A 71 -3.40 -1.09 2.98
CA CYS A 71 -2.48 0.02 2.83
C CYS A 71 -1.20 -0.24 3.62
N ILE A 72 -0.03 -0.05 3.00
CA ILE A 72 1.25 -0.41 3.62
C ILE A 72 1.72 0.65 4.64
N ALA A 73 1.21 1.87 4.54
CA ALA A 73 1.62 2.98 5.39
C ALA A 73 0.56 4.08 5.40
N ASP A 74 0.62 4.98 6.37
CA ASP A 74 -0.26 6.15 6.40
C ASP A 74 -0.08 7.01 5.14
N GLY A 75 -1.16 7.57 4.59
CA GLY A 75 -1.06 8.34 3.35
C GLY A 75 -2.39 8.91 2.88
N HIS A 76 -2.41 9.31 1.60
CA HIS A 76 -3.59 9.81 0.93
C HIS A 76 -3.74 9.11 -0.42
N ILE A 77 -4.91 8.55 -0.69
CA ILE A 77 -5.25 8.10 -2.04
C ILE A 77 -5.36 9.34 -2.92
N ILE A 78 -4.55 9.39 -3.97
CA ILE A 78 -4.45 10.52 -4.92
C ILE A 78 -5.05 10.21 -6.29
N ALA A 79 -5.16 8.91 -6.63
CA ALA A 79 -5.85 8.44 -7.81
C ALA A 79 -6.34 7.00 -7.61
N TYR A 80 -7.42 6.64 -8.29
CA TYR A 80 -7.90 5.26 -8.33
C TYR A 80 -8.74 5.02 -9.59
N ARG A 81 -8.99 3.75 -9.90
CA ARG A 81 -9.98 3.29 -10.88
C ARG A 81 -10.74 2.12 -10.30
N VAL A 82 -12.06 2.13 -10.44
CA VAL A 82 -12.94 1.02 -10.04
C VAL A 82 -13.66 0.54 -11.28
N ASN A 83 -13.54 -0.75 -11.59
CA ASN A 83 -14.31 -1.33 -12.68
C ASN A 83 -15.77 -1.52 -12.26
N ARG A 84 -16.75 -1.16 -13.11
CA ARG A 84 -18.14 -1.56 -12.88
C ARG A 84 -18.22 -3.09 -12.93
N THR A 85 -17.77 -3.63 -14.05
CA THR A 85 -17.59 -5.06 -14.35
C THR A 85 -16.21 -5.29 -14.96
N TYR A 86 -15.69 -6.51 -14.95
CA TYR A 86 -14.36 -6.75 -15.53
C TYR A 86 -14.37 -6.58 -17.06
N PRO A 87 -13.40 -5.84 -17.65
CA PRO A 87 -13.13 -5.98 -19.07
C PRO A 87 -12.68 -7.40 -19.40
N VAL A 88 -12.90 -7.81 -20.64
CA VAL A 88 -12.60 -9.16 -21.13
C VAL A 88 -11.66 -9.06 -22.32
N SER A 89 -10.50 -9.71 -22.22
CA SER A 89 -9.66 -9.98 -23.38
C SER A 89 -10.17 -11.23 -24.09
N GLN A 90 -10.09 -11.26 -25.42
CA GLN A 90 -10.56 -12.39 -26.21
C GLN A 90 -9.49 -12.86 -27.21
N LEU A 91 -9.27 -14.17 -27.25
CA LEU A 91 -8.45 -14.83 -28.27
C LEU A 91 -9.22 -16.05 -28.80
N GLY A 92 -9.78 -15.92 -30.01
CA GLY A 92 -10.69 -16.93 -30.55
C GLY A 92 -11.94 -17.08 -29.68
N SER A 93 -12.20 -18.30 -29.20
CA SER A 93 -13.30 -18.61 -28.28
C SER A 93 -12.94 -18.45 -26.80
N VAL A 94 -11.67 -18.19 -26.48
CA VAL A 94 -11.20 -18.02 -25.09
C VAL A 94 -11.48 -16.58 -24.66
N GLN A 95 -12.21 -16.44 -23.55
CA GLN A 95 -12.44 -15.17 -22.88
C GLN A 95 -11.65 -15.15 -21.58
N ALA A 96 -10.91 -14.06 -21.36
CA ALA A 96 -10.10 -13.84 -20.16
C ALA A 96 -10.48 -12.49 -19.52
N PRO A 97 -11.43 -12.50 -18.57
CA PRO A 97 -11.67 -11.37 -17.68
C PRO A 97 -10.40 -10.92 -16.96
N TYR A 98 -10.19 -9.61 -16.88
CA TYR A 98 -9.06 -9.03 -16.16
C TYR A 98 -9.44 -7.72 -15.48
N SER A 99 -8.76 -7.38 -14.40
CA SER A 99 -8.96 -6.13 -13.70
C SER A 99 -8.02 -5.04 -14.20
N THR A 100 -8.60 -3.86 -14.43
CA THR A 100 -7.87 -2.59 -14.60
C THR A 100 -8.06 -1.66 -13.40
N GLY A 101 -8.71 -2.15 -12.35
CA GLY A 101 -8.94 -1.42 -11.12
C GLY A 101 -7.65 -1.25 -10.33
N PHE A 102 -7.44 -0.05 -9.79
CA PHE A 102 -6.27 0.25 -8.99
C PHE A 102 -6.55 1.33 -7.94
N SER A 103 -5.67 1.43 -6.95
CA SER A 103 -5.55 2.55 -6.02
C SER A 103 -4.11 3.01 -5.91
N LEU A 104 -3.87 4.31 -6.01
CA LEU A 104 -2.58 4.96 -5.86
C LEU A 104 -2.57 5.81 -4.59
N VAL A 105 -1.69 5.47 -3.65
CA VAL A 105 -1.53 6.18 -2.38
C VAL A 105 -0.22 6.94 -2.40
N ARG A 106 -0.26 8.23 -2.05
CA ARG A 106 0.91 9.04 -1.75
C ARG A 106 1.19 8.99 -0.25
N HIS A 107 2.44 8.76 0.08
CA HIS A 107 2.98 8.68 1.42
C HIS A 107 4.04 9.76 1.63
N THR A 108 4.21 10.19 2.88
CA THR A 108 5.29 11.10 3.25
C THR A 108 5.99 10.58 4.50
N MET A 109 7.28 10.30 4.34
CA MET A 109 8.19 10.00 5.43
C MET A 109 9.02 11.24 5.75
N GLU A 110 9.39 11.44 7.01
CA GLU A 110 10.32 12.50 7.42
C GLU A 110 11.43 11.91 8.29
N PHE A 111 12.68 12.04 7.83
CA PHE A 111 13.88 11.72 8.60
C PHE A 111 15.13 12.28 7.90
N PRO A 112 16.02 13.01 8.61
CA PRO A 112 15.78 13.63 9.92
C PRO A 112 14.72 14.74 9.82
N LYS A 113 14.42 15.43 10.93
CA LYS A 113 13.47 16.55 10.93
C LYS A 113 13.84 17.57 9.84
N GLY A 114 12.86 18.00 9.04
CA GLY A 114 13.02 18.88 7.90
C GLY A 114 13.37 18.17 6.58
N THR A 115 13.68 16.87 6.60
CA THR A 115 14.00 16.08 5.41
C THR A 115 12.86 15.12 5.11
N LYS A 116 12.10 15.38 4.03
CA LYS A 116 10.94 14.57 3.64
C LYS A 116 11.25 13.69 2.43
N LEU A 117 10.71 12.48 2.43
CA LEU A 117 10.61 11.60 1.27
C LEU A 117 9.15 11.37 0.95
N THR A 118 8.76 11.72 -0.28
CA THR A 118 7.47 11.32 -0.83
C THR A 118 7.66 10.02 -1.60
N PHE A 119 6.83 9.04 -1.28
CA PHE A 119 6.79 7.78 -2.01
C PHE A 119 5.34 7.36 -2.24
N TYR A 120 5.14 6.41 -3.13
CA TYR A 120 3.84 5.98 -3.60
C TYR A 120 3.72 4.48 -3.48
N SER A 121 2.53 4.01 -3.13
CA SER A 121 2.16 2.61 -3.28
C SER A 121 1.00 2.48 -4.26
N LEU A 122 1.14 1.56 -5.21
CA LEU A 122 0.18 1.29 -6.26
C LEU A 122 -0.36 -0.14 -6.09
N TYR A 123 -1.67 -0.24 -5.86
CA TYR A 123 -2.39 -1.49 -5.70
C TYR A 123 -3.22 -1.74 -6.95
N MET A 124 -2.85 -2.75 -7.74
CA MET A 124 -3.46 -3.06 -9.04
C MET A 124 -4.18 -4.40 -9.04
N HIS A 125 -4.96 -4.60 -10.10
CA HIS A 125 -5.82 -5.76 -10.31
C HIS A 125 -6.87 -5.92 -9.21
N LEU A 126 -7.47 -4.81 -8.76
CA LEU A 126 -8.45 -4.83 -7.68
C LEU A 126 -9.83 -5.32 -8.16
N GLN A 127 -10.61 -5.87 -7.24
CA GLN A 127 -11.94 -6.44 -7.51
C GLN A 127 -12.90 -5.41 -8.14
N ALA A 128 -13.68 -5.83 -9.14
CA ALA A 128 -14.76 -5.02 -9.73
C ALA A 128 -15.89 -4.75 -8.73
N TYR A 129 -16.62 -3.65 -8.93
CA TYR A 129 -17.65 -3.20 -8.00
C TYR A 129 -18.86 -4.16 -7.95
N GLU A 130 -19.28 -4.72 -9.09
CA GLU A 130 -20.39 -5.68 -9.18
C GLU A 130 -20.24 -6.86 -8.20
N GLU A 131 -18.99 -7.31 -7.93
CA GLU A 131 -18.76 -8.44 -7.03
C GLU A 131 -19.01 -8.07 -5.56
N TYR A 132 -18.88 -6.79 -5.18
CA TYR A 132 -19.30 -6.32 -3.85
C TYR A 132 -20.81 -6.17 -3.73
N GLU A 133 -21.52 -5.98 -4.84
CA GLU A 133 -22.98 -5.94 -4.84
C GLU A 133 -23.58 -7.34 -4.71
N HIS A 134 -22.94 -8.33 -5.34
CA HIS A 134 -23.34 -9.73 -5.22
C HIS A 134 -23.01 -10.36 -3.86
N ASP A 135 -22.02 -9.84 -3.14
CA ASP A 135 -21.62 -10.32 -1.82
C ASP A 135 -21.53 -9.18 -0.82
N ALA A 136 -22.66 -8.88 -0.17
CA ALA A 136 -22.76 -7.84 0.84
C ALA A 136 -21.93 -8.13 2.12
N SER A 137 -21.39 -9.34 2.28
CA SER A 137 -20.51 -9.69 3.41
C SER A 137 -19.08 -9.19 3.21
N LYS A 138 -18.68 -8.91 1.95
CA LYS A 138 -17.36 -8.33 1.64
C LYS A 138 -17.34 -6.85 2.00
N ALA A 139 -16.40 -6.49 2.87
CA ALA A 139 -16.13 -5.10 3.18
C ALA A 139 -15.72 -4.33 1.92
N LYS A 140 -16.28 -3.15 1.73
CA LYS A 140 -15.85 -2.22 0.68
C LYS A 140 -14.70 -1.35 1.21
N PRO A 141 -13.68 -1.03 0.40
CA PRO A 141 -12.70 -0.01 0.77
C PRO A 141 -13.38 1.32 1.12
N ALA A 142 -12.92 1.98 2.20
CA ALA A 142 -13.57 3.19 2.71
C ALA A 142 -13.63 4.34 1.68
N TYR A 143 -12.63 4.41 0.78
CA TYR A 143 -12.60 5.42 -0.27
C TYR A 143 -13.69 5.24 -1.33
N LEU A 144 -14.31 4.05 -1.44
CA LEU A 144 -15.49 3.88 -2.29
C LEU A 144 -16.70 4.63 -1.71
N SER A 145 -16.92 4.54 -0.40
CA SER A 145 -18.01 5.26 0.26
C SER A 145 -17.82 6.77 0.28
N ALA A 146 -16.58 7.27 0.18
CA ALA A 146 -16.31 8.70 0.02
C ALA A 146 -16.84 9.29 -1.30
N LEU A 147 -17.22 8.44 -2.25
CA LEU A 147 -17.73 8.80 -3.58
C LEU A 147 -19.20 8.44 -3.76
N ALA A 148 -19.76 7.75 -2.77
CA ALA A 148 -21.12 7.31 -2.85
C ALA A 148 -22.05 8.52 -2.75
N GLN A 149 -23.01 8.54 -3.66
CA GLN A 149 -24.16 9.40 -3.56
C GLN A 149 -25.22 8.72 -2.68
N TYR A 150 -26.14 9.50 -2.17
CA TYR A 150 -27.25 9.02 -1.37
C TYR A 150 -28.54 9.28 -2.13
N LYS A 151 -29.18 8.20 -2.59
CA LYS A 151 -30.46 8.27 -3.29
C LYS A 151 -31.60 8.29 -2.27
N VAL A 152 -32.44 9.31 -2.33
CA VAL A 152 -33.67 9.40 -1.54
C VAL A 152 -34.57 8.21 -1.91
N SER A 153 -34.91 7.38 -0.94
CA SER A 153 -35.65 6.14 -1.17
C SER A 153 -37.17 6.38 -1.16
N SER A 154 -37.94 5.33 -1.47
CA SER A 154 -39.40 5.34 -1.33
C SER A 154 -39.90 5.37 0.12
N TYR A 155 -39.01 5.13 1.10
CA TYR A 155 -39.32 5.25 2.52
C TYR A 155 -39.36 6.71 2.99
N ALA A 156 -38.76 7.64 2.24
CA ALA A 156 -38.85 9.06 2.51
C ALA A 156 -40.20 9.60 2.00
N GLN A 157 -41.15 9.82 2.92
CA GLN A 157 -42.54 10.17 2.59
C GLN A 157 -42.95 11.55 3.11
N ASP A 158 -41.98 12.43 3.41
CA ASP A 158 -42.25 13.80 3.79
C ASP A 158 -42.97 14.55 2.67
N LYS A 159 -43.92 15.40 3.06
CA LYS A 159 -44.72 16.23 2.16
C LYS A 159 -44.61 17.71 2.55
N PRO A 160 -44.76 18.64 1.59
CA PRO A 160 -44.84 20.05 1.91
C PRO A 160 -45.99 20.34 2.86
N ASP A 161 -45.80 21.29 3.76
CA ASP A 161 -46.87 21.77 4.62
C ASP A 161 -47.95 22.48 3.76
N PRO A 162 -49.24 22.35 4.10
CA PRO A 162 -50.32 23.03 3.38
C PRO A 162 -50.09 24.55 3.30
N SER A 163 -50.62 25.18 2.25
CA SER A 163 -50.54 26.64 2.10
C SER A 163 -51.28 27.36 3.24
N ARG A 164 -51.08 28.68 3.38
CA ARG A 164 -51.87 29.49 4.33
C ARG A 164 -53.38 29.44 4.07
N THR A 165 -53.78 29.12 2.84
CA THR A 165 -55.18 29.00 2.42
C THR A 165 -55.71 27.56 2.51
N GLY A 166 -54.92 26.62 3.05
CA GLY A 166 -55.31 25.23 3.23
C GLY A 166 -55.17 24.35 1.98
N GLN A 167 -54.47 24.83 0.95
CA GLN A 167 -54.19 24.02 -0.24
C GLN A 167 -53.23 22.89 0.14
N ALA A 168 -53.65 21.65 -0.12
CA ALA A 168 -52.83 20.46 0.10
C ALA A 168 -51.72 20.35 -0.95
N PRO A 169 -50.57 19.72 -0.62
CA PRO A 169 -49.52 19.42 -1.58
C PRO A 169 -50.00 18.42 -2.63
N ASP A 170 -49.43 18.50 -3.84
CA ASP A 170 -49.73 17.53 -4.90
C ASP A 170 -49.32 16.12 -4.46
N ALA A 171 -50.08 15.10 -4.89
CA ALA A 171 -49.86 13.71 -4.44
C ALA A 171 -48.43 13.18 -4.71
N GLY A 172 -47.78 13.70 -5.77
CA GLY A 172 -46.41 13.37 -6.16
C GLY A 172 -45.31 14.17 -5.45
N GLN A 173 -45.65 15.18 -4.64
CA GLN A 173 -44.68 15.96 -3.86
C GLN A 173 -44.33 15.21 -2.56
N GLN A 174 -43.55 14.14 -2.72
CA GLN A 174 -43.07 13.31 -1.63
C GLN A 174 -41.55 13.16 -1.69
N GLY A 175 -40.93 13.01 -0.52
CA GLY A 175 -39.49 12.75 -0.44
C GLY A 175 -38.93 12.95 0.95
N LEU A 176 -37.72 13.51 1.04
CA LEU A 176 -37.00 13.68 2.29
C LEU A 176 -36.84 15.15 2.66
N LYS A 177 -37.28 15.52 3.87
CA LYS A 177 -37.20 16.89 4.37
C LYS A 177 -35.75 17.32 4.62
N VAL A 178 -35.37 18.42 3.98
CA VAL A 178 -34.09 19.12 4.20
C VAL A 178 -34.29 20.13 5.32
N ARG A 179 -33.35 20.19 6.26
CA ARG A 179 -33.41 21.09 7.41
C ARG A 179 -32.19 21.98 7.54
N SER A 180 -32.32 23.08 8.28
CA SER A 180 -31.24 24.04 8.47
C SER A 180 -30.07 23.55 9.33
N GLY A 181 -30.23 22.42 10.03
CA GLY A 181 -29.22 21.85 10.91
C GLY A 181 -29.57 20.42 11.32
N PRO A 182 -28.63 19.65 11.90
CA PRO A 182 -28.94 18.40 12.56
C PRO A 182 -29.82 18.67 13.80
N LYS A 183 -30.53 17.65 14.29
CA LYS A 183 -31.42 17.78 15.45
C LYS A 183 -30.65 18.33 16.67
N ALA A 184 -31.12 19.43 17.27
CA ALA A 184 -30.50 20.06 18.44
C ALA A 184 -31.40 19.87 19.68
N GLY A 185 -31.12 18.81 20.45
CA GLY A 185 -31.95 18.44 21.60
C GLY A 185 -33.33 17.90 21.19
N HIS A 186 -34.40 18.31 21.89
CA HIS A 186 -35.77 17.83 21.63
C HIS A 186 -36.49 18.58 20.50
N ARG A 187 -35.92 19.66 19.96
CA ARG A 187 -36.56 20.46 18.90
C ARG A 187 -35.96 20.14 17.54
N GLU A 188 -36.82 20.01 16.54
CA GLU A 188 -36.39 19.87 15.16
C GLU A 188 -35.96 21.22 14.60
N SER A 189 -34.93 21.21 13.76
CA SER A 189 -34.47 22.36 12.98
C SER A 189 -35.49 22.72 11.88
N ALA A 190 -35.47 23.99 11.45
CA ALA A 190 -36.44 24.52 10.49
C ALA A 190 -36.35 23.79 9.14
N PRO A 191 -37.49 23.44 8.51
CA PRO A 191 -37.49 22.85 7.18
C PRO A 191 -37.09 23.88 6.13
N LEU A 192 -36.20 23.49 5.23
CA LEU A 192 -35.76 24.29 4.09
C LEU A 192 -36.42 23.84 2.79
N GLY A 193 -36.78 22.56 2.68
CA GLY A 193 -37.40 22.01 1.48
C GLY A 193 -37.56 20.50 1.59
N ILE A 194 -37.95 19.87 0.49
CA ILE A 194 -38.08 18.41 0.38
C ILE A 194 -37.34 17.95 -0.87
N LEU A 195 -36.38 17.05 -0.72
CA LEU A 195 -35.75 16.38 -1.85
C LEU A 195 -36.70 15.31 -2.38
N PRO A 196 -37.09 15.35 -3.67
CA PRO A 196 -37.96 14.34 -4.25
C PRO A 196 -37.42 12.92 -4.08
N GLN A 197 -38.30 11.92 -3.94
CA GLN A 197 -37.90 10.52 -4.03
C GLN A 197 -37.12 10.24 -5.32
N GLY A 198 -36.07 9.42 -5.23
CA GLY A 198 -35.18 9.10 -6.33
C GLY A 198 -34.05 10.11 -6.58
N THR A 199 -34.06 11.27 -5.90
CA THR A 199 -32.98 12.26 -5.98
C THR A 199 -31.69 11.70 -5.40
N SER A 200 -30.58 11.81 -6.12
CA SER A 200 -29.24 11.53 -5.58
C SER A 200 -28.61 12.80 -5.03
N VAL A 201 -27.97 12.70 -3.87
CA VAL A 201 -27.22 13.81 -3.24
C VAL A 201 -25.83 13.38 -2.82
N SER A 202 -24.88 14.32 -2.85
CA SER A 202 -23.58 14.16 -2.21
C SER A 202 -23.61 14.68 -0.77
N ILE A 203 -23.04 13.92 0.16
CA ILE A 203 -23.02 14.26 1.59
C ILE A 203 -21.60 14.57 2.04
N GLY A 204 -21.43 15.72 2.70
CA GLY A 204 -20.19 16.11 3.35
C GLY A 204 -20.20 15.72 4.82
N ASP A 205 -20.30 16.72 5.71
CA ASP A 205 -20.30 16.50 7.16
C ASP A 205 -21.44 15.59 7.61
N ARG A 206 -21.14 14.65 8.51
CA ARG A 206 -22.11 13.74 9.12
C ARG A 206 -22.12 13.90 10.64
N GLN A 207 -23.30 14.03 11.23
CA GLN A 207 -23.48 14.22 12.68
C GLN A 207 -24.75 13.54 13.17
N HIS A 208 -24.64 12.66 14.15
CA HIS A 208 -25.78 12.05 14.85
C HIS A 208 -26.90 11.50 13.94
N GLY A 209 -26.54 10.80 12.86
CA GLY A 209 -27.50 10.24 11.89
C GLY A 209 -28.01 11.23 10.84
N TRP A 210 -27.45 12.43 10.79
CA TRP A 210 -27.72 13.45 9.76
C TRP A 210 -26.50 13.63 8.84
N GLY A 211 -26.76 13.99 7.59
CA GLY A 211 -25.74 14.34 6.60
C GLY A 211 -26.00 15.71 5.99
N LYS A 212 -24.96 16.51 5.84
CA LYS A 212 -25.03 17.82 5.17
C LYS A 212 -24.91 17.65 3.66
N ILE A 213 -25.89 18.16 2.92
CA ILE A 213 -25.90 18.15 1.46
C ILE A 213 -24.80 19.07 0.94
N THR A 214 -23.98 18.56 0.02
CA THR A 214 -22.97 19.34 -0.71
C THR A 214 -23.33 19.56 -2.16
N ASP A 215 -24.06 18.61 -2.77
CA ASP A 215 -24.58 18.70 -4.13
C ASP A 215 -25.88 17.87 -4.25
N VAL A 216 -26.78 18.31 -5.11
CA VAL A 216 -28.04 17.64 -5.46
C VAL A 216 -28.07 17.18 -6.92
N HIS A 217 -26.94 17.31 -7.64
CA HIS A 217 -26.73 16.82 -8.99
C HIS A 217 -27.81 17.26 -9.99
N GLY A 218 -28.20 18.54 -9.89
CA GLY A 218 -29.21 19.17 -10.75
C GLY A 218 -30.66 18.97 -10.34
N ALA A 219 -30.94 18.21 -9.27
CA ALA A 219 -32.28 18.04 -8.76
C ALA A 219 -32.84 19.35 -8.15
N GLN A 220 -34.15 19.54 -8.28
CA GLN A 220 -34.87 20.69 -7.74
C GLN A 220 -35.66 20.25 -6.50
N PRO A 221 -35.32 20.75 -5.30
CA PRO A 221 -36.12 20.50 -4.12
C PRO A 221 -37.54 21.08 -4.27
N TYR A 222 -38.54 20.40 -3.70
CA TYR A 222 -39.84 21.02 -3.46
C TYR A 222 -39.73 22.01 -2.29
N ALA A 223 -40.57 23.04 -2.29
CA ALA A 223 -40.65 23.97 -1.17
C ALA A 223 -41.15 23.26 0.09
N ALA A 224 -40.73 23.73 1.26
CA ALA A 224 -41.20 23.21 2.53
C ALA A 224 -42.72 23.42 2.72
N LYS A 225 -43.29 24.42 2.03
CA LYS A 225 -44.70 24.79 2.08
C LYS A 225 -45.26 25.05 0.69
N VAL A 226 -46.51 24.65 0.45
CA VAL A 226 -47.19 24.83 -0.84
C VAL A 226 -47.29 26.31 -1.22
N GLY A 227 -46.87 26.62 -2.46
CA GLY A 227 -46.90 27.97 -3.03
C GLY A 227 -45.65 28.83 -2.75
N GLU A 228 -44.66 28.29 -2.04
CA GLU A 228 -43.38 28.94 -1.78
C GLU A 228 -42.28 28.39 -2.72
N VAL A 229 -41.10 29.01 -2.67
CA VAL A 229 -39.89 28.57 -3.39
C VAL A 229 -38.86 28.13 -2.36
N PRO A 230 -38.16 26.99 -2.55
CA PRO A 230 -37.09 26.60 -1.65
C PRO A 230 -35.99 27.69 -1.59
N PRO A 231 -35.43 28.00 -0.42
CA PRO A 231 -34.28 28.89 -0.31
C PRO A 231 -33.05 28.22 -0.95
N ALA A 232 -32.14 29.03 -1.49
CA ALA A 232 -30.88 28.53 -2.07
C ALA A 232 -30.04 27.71 -1.06
N THR A 233 -30.20 27.98 0.24
CA THR A 233 -29.57 27.25 1.34
C THR A 233 -30.10 25.83 1.55
N ALA A 234 -31.13 25.40 0.81
CA ALA A 234 -31.56 24.01 0.81
C ALA A 234 -30.41 23.09 0.34
N VAL A 235 -29.64 23.52 -0.67
CA VAL A 235 -28.32 22.94 -0.95
C VAL A 235 -27.36 23.50 0.10
N GLY A 236 -26.76 22.62 0.91
CA GLY A 236 -26.05 23.00 2.14
C GLY A 236 -26.84 22.73 3.44
N GLY A 237 -28.12 22.35 3.32
CA GLY A 237 -28.95 21.87 4.42
C GLY A 237 -28.61 20.44 4.85
N TRP A 238 -29.33 19.94 5.84
CA TRP A 238 -29.11 18.63 6.46
C TRP A 238 -30.30 17.70 6.23
N ILE A 239 -30.00 16.44 5.95
CA ILE A 239 -31.00 15.38 5.80
C ILE A 239 -30.78 14.27 6.83
N PHE A 240 -31.88 13.65 7.27
CA PHE A 240 -31.80 12.48 8.11
C PHE A 240 -31.39 11.26 7.25
N MET A 241 -30.47 10.45 7.76
CA MET A 241 -29.92 9.29 7.05
C MET A 241 -30.27 7.96 7.72
N GLY A 242 -31.24 7.96 8.64
CA GLY A 242 -31.69 6.77 9.35
C GLY A 242 -32.88 6.07 8.68
N ASN A 243 -33.66 5.37 9.50
CA ASN A 243 -34.83 4.62 9.04
C ASN A 243 -36.13 5.33 9.44
N GLU A 244 -37.06 5.44 8.50
CA GLU A 244 -38.44 5.89 8.71
C GLU A 244 -39.37 5.04 7.83
N ASN A 245 -40.66 4.99 8.17
CA ASN A 245 -41.68 4.28 7.38
C ASN A 245 -41.32 2.82 7.02
N GLY A 246 -40.56 2.14 7.90
CA GLY A 246 -40.17 0.74 7.75
C GLY A 246 -38.88 0.49 6.95
N GLY A 247 -38.11 1.52 6.58
CA GLY A 247 -36.84 1.34 5.88
C GLY A 247 -35.94 2.57 5.84
N PRO A 248 -34.75 2.47 5.22
CA PRO A 248 -33.80 3.58 5.16
C PRO A 248 -34.31 4.69 4.24
N VAL A 249 -34.35 5.94 4.70
CA VAL A 249 -34.85 7.08 3.89
C VAL A 249 -33.89 7.51 2.78
N VAL A 250 -32.62 7.11 2.90
CA VAL A 250 -31.61 7.23 1.85
C VAL A 250 -30.89 5.92 1.65
N GLN A 251 -30.53 5.62 0.42
CA GLN A 251 -29.72 4.46 0.05
C GLN A 251 -28.40 4.93 -0.54
N GLU A 252 -27.29 4.39 -0.02
CA GLU A 252 -25.97 4.60 -0.60
C GLU A 252 -25.91 3.98 -2.00
N VAL A 253 -25.56 4.79 -3.00
CA VAL A 253 -25.43 4.38 -4.40
C VAL A 253 -24.12 4.92 -4.97
N MET A 254 -23.42 4.10 -5.75
CA MET A 254 -22.28 4.57 -6.53
C MET A 254 -22.81 5.07 -7.87
N PRO A 255 -22.54 6.33 -8.28
CA PRO A 255 -23.02 6.83 -9.55
C PRO A 255 -22.30 6.10 -10.69
N GLU A 256 -23.04 5.73 -11.74
CA GLU A 256 -22.52 4.92 -12.86
C GLU A 256 -21.32 5.59 -13.57
N ASP A 257 -21.27 6.92 -13.58
CA ASP A 257 -20.16 7.67 -14.17
C ASP A 257 -18.86 7.58 -13.35
N ALA A 258 -18.90 7.11 -12.09
CA ALA A 258 -17.71 6.93 -11.26
C ALA A 258 -16.88 5.70 -11.64
N PHE A 259 -17.43 4.77 -12.40
CA PHE A 259 -16.75 3.55 -12.81
C PHE A 259 -15.92 3.73 -14.09
N ASP A 260 -14.97 2.81 -14.30
CA ASP A 260 -14.21 2.63 -15.53
C ASP A 260 -13.41 3.83 -16.03
N ARG A 261 -13.22 4.83 -15.17
CA ARG A 261 -12.35 5.99 -15.37
C ARG A 261 -11.30 6.09 -14.27
N VAL A 262 -10.22 6.79 -14.57
CA VAL A 262 -9.27 7.23 -13.54
C VAL A 262 -9.87 8.45 -12.86
N VAL A 263 -10.06 8.36 -11.54
CA VAL A 263 -10.46 9.51 -10.73
C VAL A 263 -9.25 10.03 -9.98
N SER A 264 -9.01 11.33 -10.11
CA SER A 264 -8.03 12.05 -9.32
C SER A 264 -8.72 12.70 -8.12
N THR A 265 -8.16 12.51 -6.93
CA THR A 265 -8.72 13.02 -5.67
C THR A 265 -8.00 14.28 -5.17
N VAL A 266 -7.02 14.76 -5.93
CA VAL A 266 -6.33 16.03 -5.65
C VAL A 266 -7.14 17.18 -6.25
N SER A 267 -7.39 18.22 -5.45
CA SER A 267 -8.16 19.38 -5.90
C SER A 267 -7.31 20.26 -6.85
N PRO A 268 -7.80 20.60 -8.05
CA PRO A 268 -7.07 21.49 -8.99
C PRO A 268 -6.87 22.91 -8.46
N SER A 269 -7.68 23.34 -7.48
CA SER A 269 -7.78 24.72 -6.97
C SER A 269 -7.27 24.91 -5.54
N GLY A 270 -6.54 23.93 -4.98
CA GLY A 270 -5.99 24.05 -3.63
C GLY A 270 -4.99 25.20 -3.54
N SER A 271 -5.36 26.28 -2.83
CA SER A 271 -4.43 27.24 -2.23
C SER A 271 -3.25 26.49 -1.61
N ALA A 272 -2.04 27.07 -1.65
CA ALA A 272 -0.72 26.55 -1.25
C ALA A 272 -0.58 25.94 0.18
N GLY A 273 -1.53 25.10 0.60
CA GLY A 273 -1.43 24.19 1.72
C GLY A 273 -0.61 22.96 1.32
N ASP A 274 -0.16 22.22 2.33
CA ASP A 274 0.74 21.06 2.17
C ASP A 274 0.20 20.12 1.09
N ALA A 275 0.86 20.11 -0.08
CA ALA A 275 0.49 19.26 -1.22
C ALA A 275 0.39 17.79 -0.80
N ASN A 276 1.08 17.41 0.29
CA ASN A 276 1.06 16.07 0.88
C ASN A 276 -0.24 15.70 1.60
N ALA A 277 -1.09 16.67 1.95
CA ALA A 277 -2.36 16.47 2.64
C ALA A 277 -3.59 16.37 1.71
N GLN A 278 -3.40 16.52 0.40
CA GLN A 278 -4.50 16.42 -0.57
C GLN A 278 -4.84 14.95 -0.89
N GLY A 279 -6.13 14.63 -1.03
CA GLY A 279 -6.62 13.29 -1.36
C GLY A 279 -7.43 12.66 -0.22
N ILE A 280 -7.81 11.39 -0.38
CA ILE A 280 -8.59 10.66 0.63
C ILE A 280 -7.62 10.05 1.63
N ALA A 281 -7.67 10.49 2.88
CA ALA A 281 -6.78 10.00 3.93
C ALA A 281 -6.98 8.49 4.18
N VAL A 282 -5.86 7.77 4.32
CA VAL A 282 -5.81 6.35 4.66
C VAL A 282 -4.71 6.08 5.69
N LYS A 283 -4.91 5.05 6.50
CA LYS A 283 -3.97 4.59 7.53
C LYS A 283 -3.31 3.28 7.13
N ALA A 284 -2.14 3.03 7.70
CA ALA A 284 -1.48 1.74 7.59
C ALA A 284 -2.42 0.63 8.06
N GLY A 285 -2.70 -0.34 7.18
CA GLY A 285 -3.64 -1.43 7.45
C GLY A 285 -5.08 -1.16 7.01
N ASP A 286 -5.43 -0.02 6.44
CA ASP A 286 -6.77 0.18 5.87
C ASP A 286 -6.98 -0.66 4.61
N LEU A 287 -8.21 -1.13 4.40
CA LEU A 287 -8.58 -1.93 3.22
C LEU A 287 -8.48 -1.08 1.93
N MET A 288 -7.68 -1.56 0.98
CA MET A 288 -7.51 -0.94 -0.35
C MET A 288 -8.34 -1.62 -1.43
N GLY A 289 -8.69 -2.90 -1.25
CA GLY A 289 -9.49 -3.67 -2.21
C GLY A 289 -9.34 -5.17 -1.98
N HIS A 290 -10.00 -5.95 -2.82
CA HIS A 290 -9.85 -7.41 -2.87
C HIS A 290 -9.16 -7.82 -4.19
N LEU A 291 -8.67 -9.06 -4.25
CA LEU A 291 -8.06 -9.61 -5.45
C LEU A 291 -9.09 -9.65 -6.58
N GLY A 292 -8.78 -8.98 -7.68
CA GLY A 292 -9.57 -8.98 -8.90
C GLY A 292 -9.16 -10.09 -9.86
N ARG A 293 -9.91 -10.22 -10.96
CA ARG A 293 -9.64 -11.21 -12.02
C ARG A 293 -8.36 -10.87 -12.78
N PHE A 294 -7.62 -11.90 -13.17
CA PHE A 294 -6.45 -11.80 -14.06
C PHE A 294 -6.31 -13.12 -14.82
N ASP A 295 -7.29 -13.42 -15.66
CA ASP A 295 -7.35 -14.72 -16.33
C ASP A 295 -6.38 -14.81 -17.50
N SER A 296 -5.96 -16.04 -17.83
CA SER A 296 -5.05 -16.31 -18.93
C SER A 296 -5.80 -16.47 -20.26
N LEU A 297 -5.21 -15.96 -21.34
CA LEU A 297 -5.67 -16.21 -22.70
C LEU A 297 -5.22 -17.58 -23.25
N ASN A 298 -4.52 -18.40 -22.46
CA ASN A 298 -4.11 -19.73 -22.86
C ASN A 298 -5.33 -20.67 -22.94
N ALA A 299 -5.58 -21.23 -24.13
CA ALA A 299 -6.71 -22.14 -24.38
C ALA A 299 -6.75 -23.39 -23.48
N ASN A 300 -5.63 -23.78 -22.89
CA ASN A 300 -5.55 -24.90 -21.95
C ASN A 300 -5.75 -24.46 -20.48
N SER A 301 -5.83 -23.16 -20.20
CA SER A 301 -5.98 -22.59 -18.87
C SER A 301 -7.43 -22.16 -18.63
N SER A 302 -8.32 -23.13 -18.40
CA SER A 302 -9.71 -22.84 -17.99
C SER A 302 -9.83 -22.29 -16.56
N SER A 303 -8.71 -22.09 -15.85
CA SER A 303 -8.70 -21.63 -14.47
C SER A 303 -8.90 -20.12 -14.36
N THR A 304 -9.98 -19.75 -13.68
CA THR A 304 -10.13 -18.42 -13.08
C THR A 304 -8.93 -18.12 -12.20
N THR A 305 -8.27 -16.98 -12.42
CA THR A 305 -7.14 -16.52 -11.60
C THR A 305 -7.50 -15.20 -10.95
N ARG A 306 -7.22 -15.09 -9.65
CA ARG A 306 -7.39 -13.86 -8.88
C ARG A 306 -6.03 -13.43 -8.33
N MET A 307 -5.74 -12.14 -8.45
CA MET A 307 -4.51 -11.59 -7.90
C MET A 307 -4.59 -10.10 -7.59
N ALA A 308 -3.60 -9.62 -6.85
CA ALA A 308 -3.27 -8.21 -6.74
C ALA A 308 -1.80 -8.02 -7.11
N HIS A 309 -1.47 -6.87 -7.68
CA HIS A 309 -0.09 -6.43 -7.87
C HIS A 309 0.15 -5.21 -7.00
N ILE A 310 1.24 -5.22 -6.21
CA ILE A 310 1.60 -4.09 -5.33
C ILE A 310 2.99 -3.59 -5.69
N GLU A 311 3.08 -2.30 -5.99
CA GLU A 311 4.33 -1.64 -6.36
C GLU A 311 4.59 -0.43 -5.44
N VAL A 312 5.86 -0.17 -5.14
CA VAL A 312 6.28 0.99 -4.35
C VAL A 312 7.37 1.75 -5.10
N PHE A 313 7.18 3.05 -5.27
CA PHE A 313 8.11 3.92 -6.00
C PHE A 313 8.19 5.30 -5.39
N CYS A 314 9.24 6.05 -5.70
CA CYS A 314 9.46 7.41 -5.23
C CYS A 314 10.23 8.22 -6.29
N ASP A 315 10.25 9.54 -6.10
CA ASP A 315 11.00 10.45 -6.95
C ASP A 315 12.49 10.51 -6.57
N GLU A 316 13.27 11.27 -7.34
CA GLU A 316 14.72 11.44 -7.22
C GLU A 316 15.24 11.86 -5.83
N SER A 317 14.37 12.40 -4.98
CA SER A 317 14.74 12.85 -3.63
C SER A 317 15.26 11.73 -2.74
N VAL A 318 14.96 10.47 -3.06
CA VAL A 318 15.34 9.34 -2.21
C VAL A 318 16.85 9.21 -1.99
N LYS A 319 17.65 9.55 -2.99
CA LYS A 319 19.11 9.48 -2.87
C LYS A 319 19.59 10.46 -1.81
N SER A 320 19.15 11.71 -1.94
CA SER A 320 19.45 12.76 -0.97
C SER A 320 18.88 12.43 0.40
N PHE A 321 17.67 11.87 0.47
CA PHE A 321 17.03 11.42 1.72
C PHE A 321 17.87 10.37 2.44
N ILE A 322 18.34 9.33 1.73
CA ILE A 322 19.20 8.28 2.30
C ILE A 322 20.54 8.87 2.77
N GLU A 323 21.17 9.73 1.96
CA GLU A 323 22.45 10.36 2.29
C GLU A 323 22.35 11.26 3.53
N GLN A 324 21.30 12.08 3.61
CA GLN A 324 21.01 12.93 4.77
C GLN A 324 20.71 12.08 6.00
N GLY A 325 19.91 11.02 5.86
CA GLY A 325 19.62 10.08 6.95
C GLY A 325 20.88 9.41 7.50
N ARG A 326 21.75 8.91 6.62
CA ARG A 326 23.05 8.31 6.99
C ARG A 326 23.95 9.32 7.71
N THR A 327 24.06 10.54 7.18
CA THR A 327 24.87 11.62 7.76
C THR A 327 24.36 12.00 9.15
N TRP A 328 23.05 12.12 9.30
CA TRP A 328 22.42 12.42 10.57
C TRP A 328 22.69 11.32 11.60
N VAL A 329 22.45 10.04 11.27
CA VAL A 329 22.73 8.93 12.20
C VAL A 329 24.22 8.87 12.57
N GLY A 330 25.12 9.11 11.61
CA GLY A 330 26.56 9.16 11.86
C GLY A 330 26.96 10.21 12.90
N SER A 331 26.27 11.36 12.91
CA SER A 331 26.57 12.49 13.80
C SER A 331 25.82 12.43 15.14
N HIS A 332 24.66 11.75 15.21
CA HIS A 332 23.75 11.80 16.37
C HIS A 332 23.56 10.44 17.07
N SER A 333 24.14 9.35 16.57
CA SER A 333 23.99 8.01 17.19
C SER A 333 24.58 7.93 18.61
N ALA A 334 25.55 8.76 18.96
CA ALA A 334 26.12 8.84 20.31
C ALA A 334 25.35 9.80 21.25
N HIS A 335 24.27 10.42 20.77
CA HIS A 335 23.55 11.49 21.48
C HIS A 335 22.07 11.14 21.63
N PRO A 336 21.68 10.36 22.67
CA PRO A 336 20.30 9.89 22.85
C PRO A 336 19.23 11.00 22.91
N ASP A 337 19.59 12.19 23.39
CA ASP A 337 18.68 13.33 23.48
C ASP A 337 18.21 13.85 22.12
N ASP A 338 19.01 13.67 21.06
CA ASP A 338 18.67 14.09 19.70
C ASP A 338 17.56 13.25 19.06
N TRP A 339 17.35 12.03 19.58
CA TRP A 339 16.33 11.09 19.08
C TRP A 339 14.95 11.31 19.72
N LYS A 340 14.90 11.86 20.94
CA LYS A 340 13.65 12.07 21.69
C LYS A 340 12.63 12.92 20.91
N PRO A 341 13.00 14.05 20.27
CA PRO A 341 12.05 14.86 19.50
C PRO A 341 11.53 14.17 18.24
N LEU A 342 12.21 13.12 17.76
CA LEU A 342 11.78 12.34 16.59
C LEU A 342 10.79 11.23 16.95
N GLY A 343 10.64 10.91 18.26
CA GLY A 343 9.86 9.76 18.70
C GLY A 343 10.43 8.42 18.22
N LEU A 344 11.74 8.36 17.95
CA LEU A 344 12.45 7.19 17.46
C LEU A 344 13.39 6.64 18.55
N SER A 345 13.71 5.34 18.45
CA SER A 345 14.71 4.69 19.32
C SER A 345 16.10 5.27 19.07
N CYS A 346 16.80 5.65 20.14
CA CYS A 346 18.23 5.98 20.09
C CYS A 346 19.14 4.75 20.02
N GLU A 347 18.57 3.54 20.15
CA GLU A 347 19.28 2.27 20.00
C GLU A 347 19.05 1.69 18.59
N PRO A 348 20.07 1.03 18.00
CA PRO A 348 19.91 0.26 16.78
C PRO A 348 18.83 -0.81 16.89
N THR A 349 18.04 -1.00 15.83
CA THR A 349 16.90 -1.92 15.83
C THR A 349 17.11 -3.17 14.96
N LEU A 350 18.20 -3.21 14.19
CA LEU A 350 18.51 -4.29 13.26
C LEU A 350 19.81 -5.00 13.67
N LEU A 351 19.82 -6.33 13.55
CA LEU A 351 21.03 -7.14 13.57
C LEU A 351 21.43 -7.48 12.13
N ARG A 352 22.62 -7.07 11.72
CA ARG A 352 23.16 -7.34 10.39
C ARG A 352 24.35 -8.31 10.47
N ILE A 353 24.22 -9.44 9.80
CA ILE A 353 25.21 -10.53 9.77
C ILE A 353 25.81 -10.55 8.38
N ALA A 354 27.13 -10.38 8.26
CA ALA A 354 27.81 -10.39 6.97
C ALA A 354 28.07 -11.82 6.47
N GLU A 355 28.24 -11.98 5.15
CA GLU A 355 28.83 -13.20 4.56
C GLU A 355 30.18 -13.53 5.25
N GLY A 356 30.46 -14.82 5.40
CA GLY A 356 31.65 -15.31 6.08
C GLY A 356 31.55 -15.37 7.61
N THR A 357 30.37 -15.13 8.18
CA THR A 357 30.14 -15.21 9.63
C THR A 357 29.83 -16.64 10.06
N LYS A 358 30.47 -17.11 11.13
CA LYS A 358 30.25 -18.43 11.71
C LYS A 358 29.00 -18.43 12.58
N LEU A 359 28.12 -19.40 12.37
CA LEU A 359 27.00 -19.68 13.24
C LEU A 359 27.40 -20.79 14.22
N TYR A 360 27.39 -20.47 15.50
CA TYR A 360 27.85 -21.34 16.58
C TYR A 360 26.80 -22.42 16.86
N ARG A 361 27.26 -23.62 17.24
CA ARG A 361 26.35 -24.73 17.58
C ARG A 361 25.48 -24.40 18.79
N ASN A 362 26.09 -23.89 19.85
CA ASN A 362 25.39 -23.34 21.02
C ASN A 362 25.87 -21.90 21.25
N ALA A 363 25.10 -21.11 21.98
CA ALA A 363 25.56 -19.80 22.43
C ALA A 363 26.92 -19.93 23.15
N GLU A 364 27.86 -19.05 22.82
CA GLU A 364 29.23 -19.04 23.35
C GLU A 364 30.09 -20.27 22.99
N GLN A 365 29.58 -21.26 22.23
CA GLN A 365 30.30 -22.49 21.88
C GLN A 365 30.25 -22.79 20.37
N ALA A 366 31.35 -22.53 19.67
CA ALA A 366 31.43 -22.67 18.21
C ALA A 366 31.08 -24.10 17.73
N GLY A 367 31.53 -25.11 18.47
CA GLY A 367 31.62 -26.48 17.95
C GLY A 367 32.84 -26.66 17.04
N ALA A 368 33.10 -27.90 16.62
CA ALA A 368 34.29 -28.25 15.84
C ALA A 368 34.28 -27.63 14.43
N GLU A 369 33.12 -27.61 13.76
CA GLU A 369 32.94 -27.10 12.41
C GLU A 369 31.64 -26.26 12.33
N PRO A 370 31.66 -25.01 12.79
CA PRO A 370 30.49 -24.14 12.72
C PRO A 370 30.13 -23.82 11.26
N PRO A 371 28.84 -23.89 10.87
CA PRO A 371 28.37 -23.40 9.59
C PRO A 371 28.77 -21.94 9.35
N VAL A 372 28.97 -21.58 8.08
CA VAL A 372 29.38 -20.22 7.69
C VAL A 372 28.37 -19.62 6.73
N THR A 373 27.91 -18.41 7.02
CA THR A 373 26.95 -17.69 6.18
C THR A 373 27.55 -17.39 4.80
N GLY A 374 26.85 -17.73 3.74
CA GLY A 374 27.17 -17.37 2.35
C GLY A 374 26.49 -16.10 1.85
N VAL A 375 25.57 -15.55 2.63
CA VAL A 375 24.81 -14.34 2.29
C VAL A 375 24.83 -13.36 3.46
N VAL A 376 24.59 -12.08 3.17
CA VAL A 376 24.22 -11.12 4.20
C VAL A 376 22.85 -11.52 4.74
N GLN A 377 22.62 -11.28 6.03
CA GLN A 377 21.32 -11.47 6.66
C GLN A 377 21.01 -10.30 7.57
N ARG A 378 19.73 -9.92 7.60
CA ARG A 378 19.21 -8.86 8.46
C ARG A 378 18.03 -9.39 9.25
N TRP A 379 18.06 -9.11 10.54
CA TRP A 379 16.99 -9.45 11.47
C TRP A 379 16.54 -8.22 12.25
N SER A 380 15.24 -8.10 12.48
CA SER A 380 14.72 -7.19 13.51
C SER A 380 15.10 -7.73 14.89
N LEU A 381 15.80 -6.92 15.70
CA LEU A 381 16.13 -7.30 17.08
C LEU A 381 14.86 -7.49 17.93
N ALA A 382 13.81 -6.70 17.65
CA ALA A 382 12.53 -6.84 18.33
C ALA A 382 11.86 -8.18 17.98
N GLU A 383 11.91 -8.63 16.72
CA GLU A 383 11.35 -9.93 16.33
C GLU A 383 12.16 -11.09 16.93
N LEU A 384 13.49 -11.03 16.90
CA LEU A 384 14.34 -12.03 17.54
C LEU A 384 14.05 -12.16 19.05
N ALA A 385 13.81 -11.03 19.73
CA ALA A 385 13.53 -11.00 21.16
C ALA A 385 12.14 -11.54 21.56
N ARG A 386 11.21 -11.73 20.62
CA ARG A 386 9.88 -12.30 20.91
C ARG A 386 9.95 -13.76 21.29
N ASP A 387 10.88 -14.51 20.70
CA ASP A 387 11.16 -15.89 21.05
C ASP A 387 12.37 -15.95 21.98
N ARG A 388 12.11 -16.07 23.29
CA ARG A 388 13.18 -16.16 24.30
C ARG A 388 14.09 -17.36 24.10
N SER A 389 13.67 -18.41 23.39
CA SER A 389 14.53 -19.55 23.06
C SER A 389 15.63 -19.20 22.04
N ARG A 390 15.48 -18.08 21.32
CA ARG A 390 16.48 -17.54 20.39
C ARG A 390 17.42 -16.53 21.03
N GLN A 391 17.26 -16.22 22.32
CA GLN A 391 18.05 -15.21 23.01
C GLN A 391 18.85 -15.84 24.16
N HIS A 392 20.16 -15.60 24.18
CA HIS A 392 21.04 -16.03 25.26
C HIS A 392 22.00 -14.90 25.65
N PRO A 393 21.82 -14.22 26.80
CA PRO A 393 22.79 -13.24 27.28
C PRO A 393 24.08 -13.94 27.71
N GLU A 394 25.24 -13.36 27.36
CA GLU A 394 26.54 -13.89 27.75
C GLU A 394 26.66 -14.10 29.27
N ALA A 395 27.31 -15.20 29.66
CA ALA A 395 27.52 -15.51 31.08
C ALA A 395 28.31 -14.39 31.78
N THR A 396 29.34 -13.86 31.10
CA THR A 396 30.22 -12.81 31.59
C THR A 396 29.95 -11.48 30.91
N ALA A 397 30.11 -10.39 31.65
CA ALA A 397 30.00 -9.06 31.09
C ALA A 397 31.27 -8.68 30.32
N ASP A 398 31.10 -7.90 29.24
CA ASP A 398 32.19 -7.27 28.53
C ASP A 398 32.84 -6.15 29.37
N ARG A 399 33.89 -5.50 28.84
CA ARG A 399 34.64 -4.44 29.54
C ARG A 399 33.79 -3.22 29.90
N SER A 400 32.63 -3.04 29.26
CA SER A 400 31.68 -1.97 29.56
C SER A 400 30.64 -2.37 30.62
N GLY A 401 30.70 -3.60 31.13
CA GLY A 401 29.71 -4.14 32.07
C GLY A 401 28.44 -4.65 31.39
N ARG A 402 28.35 -4.61 30.05
CA ARG A 402 27.22 -5.13 29.29
C ARG A 402 27.36 -6.64 29.14
N LYS A 403 26.23 -7.36 29.08
CA LYS A 403 26.16 -8.77 28.68
C LYS A 403 25.53 -8.88 27.29
N PRO A 404 26.34 -8.95 26.22
CA PRO A 404 25.83 -9.08 24.86
C PRO A 404 25.01 -10.36 24.71
N ASN A 405 23.96 -10.31 23.92
CA ASN A 405 23.16 -11.47 23.59
C ASN A 405 23.78 -12.24 22.43
N TRP A 406 23.58 -13.54 22.47
CA TRP A 406 23.64 -14.44 21.34
C TRP A 406 22.22 -14.65 20.82
N TRP A 407 22.08 -14.57 19.50
CA TRP A 407 20.83 -14.73 18.78
C TRP A 407 20.87 -15.99 17.96
N ARG A 408 19.87 -16.86 18.08
CA ARG A 408 19.70 -17.99 17.18
C ARG A 408 19.00 -17.52 15.90
N VAL A 409 19.65 -17.72 14.77
CA VAL A 409 19.24 -17.19 13.47
C VAL A 409 19.30 -18.27 12.39
N SER A 410 18.45 -18.12 11.38
CA SER A 410 18.53 -18.86 10.13
C SER A 410 19.32 -18.06 9.09
N SER A 411 19.99 -18.76 8.16
CA SER A 411 20.73 -18.17 7.05
C SER A 411 20.89 -19.20 5.91
N ALA A 412 21.72 -18.87 4.93
CA ALA A 412 22.14 -19.81 3.89
C ALA A 412 23.68 -19.84 3.79
N ASP A 413 24.25 -21.00 3.49
CA ASP A 413 25.69 -21.17 3.23
C ASP A 413 26.10 -20.64 1.84
N GLN A 414 27.38 -20.75 1.48
CA GLN A 414 27.88 -20.29 0.17
C GLN A 414 27.27 -21.02 -1.03
N ARG A 415 26.61 -22.16 -0.81
CA ARG A 415 25.89 -22.95 -1.83
C ARG A 415 24.39 -22.67 -1.81
N GLY A 416 23.93 -21.73 -0.98
CA GLY A 416 22.51 -21.44 -0.79
C GLY A 416 21.77 -22.47 0.05
N GLN A 417 22.46 -23.38 0.72
CA GLN A 417 21.82 -24.38 1.59
C GLN A 417 21.44 -23.73 2.92
N ALA A 418 20.23 -24.02 3.40
CA ALA A 418 19.76 -23.51 4.68
C ALA A 418 20.69 -23.94 5.82
N ILE A 419 21.07 -22.98 6.65
CA ILE A 419 21.86 -23.19 7.87
C ILE A 419 21.22 -22.44 9.03
N GLU A 420 21.48 -22.90 10.23
CA GLU A 420 21.05 -22.24 11.47
C GLU A 420 22.15 -22.28 12.52
N GLY A 421 22.09 -21.37 13.48
CA GLY A 421 22.94 -21.41 14.66
C GLY A 421 22.95 -20.09 15.41
N TRP A 422 23.86 -19.98 16.36
CA TRP A 422 23.96 -18.85 17.27
C TRP A 422 24.99 -17.83 16.78
N VAL A 423 24.63 -16.55 16.85
CA VAL A 423 25.52 -15.44 16.51
C VAL A 423 25.50 -14.39 17.61
N ARG A 424 26.67 -13.91 18.00
CA ARG A 424 26.80 -12.84 18.99
C ARG A 424 26.32 -11.51 18.42
N GLU A 425 25.65 -10.68 19.21
CA GLU A 425 25.06 -9.41 18.76
C GLU A 425 26.10 -8.37 18.28
N ASP A 426 27.37 -8.53 18.62
CA ASP A 426 28.48 -7.76 18.05
C ASP A 426 29.59 -8.67 17.54
N SER A 427 30.34 -8.16 16.57
CA SER A 427 31.56 -8.80 16.03
C SER A 427 32.52 -9.20 17.16
N HIS A 428 33.12 -10.39 17.02
CA HIS A 428 34.16 -10.87 17.93
C HIS A 428 35.26 -11.63 17.17
N PRO A 429 36.46 -11.75 17.75
CA PRO A 429 37.58 -12.44 17.09
C PRO A 429 37.20 -13.86 16.64
N GLY A 430 37.48 -14.17 15.38
CA GLY A 430 37.27 -15.50 14.80
C GLY A 430 35.81 -15.86 14.47
N GLY A 431 34.83 -14.99 14.76
CA GLY A 431 33.40 -15.22 14.52
C GLY A 431 32.85 -14.66 13.20
N GLY A 432 33.40 -13.57 12.69
CA GLY A 432 32.88 -12.86 11.50
C GLY A 432 32.36 -11.46 11.85
N ARG A 433 31.72 -10.78 10.88
CA ARG A 433 31.26 -9.40 11.06
C ARG A 433 29.76 -9.37 11.32
N VAL A 434 29.41 -8.96 12.54
CA VAL A 434 28.05 -8.72 13.01
C VAL A 434 27.95 -7.30 13.54
N THR A 435 26.95 -6.56 13.10
CA THR A 435 26.71 -5.19 13.56
C THR A 435 25.24 -4.96 13.91
N ARG A 436 25.03 -4.11 14.92
CA ARG A 436 23.71 -3.56 15.23
C ARG A 436 23.55 -2.26 14.44
N GLU A 437 22.48 -2.14 13.66
CA GLU A 437 22.28 -1.05 12.72
C GLU A 437 20.95 -0.31 12.97
N PHE A 438 20.98 1.00 12.74
CA PHE A 438 19.77 1.82 12.72
C PHE A 438 19.07 1.64 11.38
N ALA A 439 17.75 1.40 11.38
CA ALA A 439 16.96 1.28 10.15
C ALA A 439 17.08 2.54 9.26
N GLN A 440 17.25 3.71 9.87
CA GLN A 440 17.38 4.99 9.20
C GLN A 440 18.70 5.17 8.44
N LYS A 441 19.69 4.28 8.62
CA LYS A 441 20.88 4.25 7.76
C LYS A 441 20.61 3.64 6.40
N TRP A 442 19.46 2.99 6.20
CA TRP A 442 19.17 2.23 4.98
C TRP A 442 20.33 1.29 4.66
N VAL A 443 20.72 0.48 5.64
CA VAL A 443 21.84 -0.46 5.46
C VAL A 443 21.48 -1.44 4.35
N ASP A 444 22.48 -1.76 3.53
CA ASP A 444 22.34 -2.62 2.35
C ASP A 444 21.55 -2.05 1.17
N PHE A 445 21.04 -0.81 1.28
CA PHE A 445 20.48 -0.08 0.15
C PHE A 445 21.56 0.67 -0.63
N GLU A 446 21.56 0.51 -1.94
CA GLU A 446 22.43 1.23 -2.88
C GLU A 446 21.56 1.96 -3.90
N CYS A 447 21.74 3.28 -4.02
CA CYS A 447 21.13 4.05 -5.09
C CYS A 447 21.98 3.90 -6.35
N ILE A 448 21.37 3.44 -7.44
CA ILE A 448 22.06 3.17 -8.70
C ILE A 448 21.55 4.18 -9.72
N ASP A 449 22.47 4.99 -10.25
CA ASP A 449 22.20 5.99 -11.30
C ASP A 449 22.80 5.51 -12.64
N GLY A 450 22.02 5.55 -13.73
CA GLY A 450 22.41 5.19 -15.10
C GLY A 450 21.41 5.73 -16.14
N ALA A 451 21.77 5.78 -17.43
CA ALA A 451 20.85 6.11 -18.55
C ALA A 451 19.81 4.98 -18.78
N HIS A 452 19.15 4.87 -19.94
CA HIS A 452 18.22 3.77 -20.26
C HIS A 452 18.64 2.98 -21.52
N ASP A 453 18.69 1.65 -21.45
CA ASP A 453 18.80 0.77 -22.63
C ASP A 453 17.40 0.46 -23.21
N PRO A 454 17.17 0.63 -24.53
CA PRO A 454 15.88 0.31 -25.18
C PRO A 454 15.44 -1.16 -25.18
N ALA A 455 16.25 -2.13 -24.73
CA ALA A 455 15.95 -3.56 -24.84
C ALA A 455 14.85 -4.09 -23.90
N HIS A 456 14.31 -3.29 -22.97
CA HIS A 456 13.22 -3.65 -22.03
C HIS A 456 13.47 -4.89 -21.13
N THR A 457 14.67 -5.46 -21.09
CA THR A 457 15.04 -6.56 -20.17
C THR A 457 16.03 -6.06 -19.13
N ILE A 458 16.15 -6.74 -17.98
CA ILE A 458 17.21 -6.43 -16.99
C ILE A 458 18.62 -6.88 -17.44
N PHE A 459 18.75 -7.47 -18.63
CA PHE A 459 19.99 -7.99 -19.18
C PHE A 459 20.51 -7.11 -20.32
N ALA A 460 21.76 -6.66 -20.20
CA ALA A 460 22.42 -5.85 -21.23
C ALA A 460 22.74 -6.60 -22.54
N THR A 461 22.59 -7.93 -22.59
CA THR A 461 22.80 -8.73 -23.81
C THR A 461 21.90 -9.97 -23.82
N THR A 462 21.52 -10.45 -25.01
CA THR A 462 20.80 -11.73 -25.19
C THR A 462 21.55 -12.91 -24.58
N LYS A 463 22.88 -12.89 -24.62
CA LYS A 463 23.73 -13.95 -24.02
C LYS A 463 23.63 -13.98 -22.49
N ALA A 464 23.51 -12.81 -21.84
CA ALA A 464 23.31 -12.72 -20.39
C ALA A 464 21.91 -13.19 -19.97
N TRP A 465 20.89 -12.90 -20.79
CA TRP A 465 19.55 -13.45 -20.60
C TRP A 465 19.55 -14.99 -20.73
N VAL A 466 20.13 -15.54 -21.81
CA VAL A 466 20.23 -17.01 -22.01
C VAL A 466 21.01 -17.67 -20.87
N SER A 467 22.10 -17.07 -20.40
CA SER A 467 22.88 -17.60 -19.27
C SER A 467 22.05 -17.70 -17.99
N THR A 468 21.18 -16.74 -17.73
CA THR A 468 20.36 -16.71 -16.50
C THR A 468 19.19 -17.68 -16.58
N VAL A 469 18.55 -17.79 -17.75
CA VAL A 469 17.44 -18.73 -17.99
C VAL A 469 17.93 -20.18 -18.05
N MET A 470 19.15 -20.42 -18.55
CA MET A 470 19.70 -21.78 -18.72
C MET A 470 20.53 -22.28 -17.53
N PHE A 471 21.02 -21.39 -16.65
CA PHE A 471 21.83 -21.76 -15.48
C PHE A 471 21.32 -21.05 -14.20
N PRO A 472 20.17 -21.47 -13.64
CA PRO A 472 19.53 -20.82 -12.49
C PRO A 472 20.33 -20.87 -11.17
N SER A 473 21.52 -21.47 -11.15
CA SER A 473 22.35 -21.70 -9.95
C SER A 473 23.69 -20.96 -9.90
N GLY A 474 23.96 -19.94 -10.73
CA GLY A 474 25.26 -19.26 -10.65
C GLY A 474 25.41 -17.87 -11.29
N ASP A 475 26.02 -16.96 -10.50
CA ASP A 475 26.84 -15.79 -10.85
C ASP A 475 26.54 -15.03 -12.18
N ALA A 476 25.60 -14.08 -12.13
CA ALA A 476 25.51 -12.93 -13.03
C ALA A 476 25.89 -11.59 -12.36
N ARG A 477 27.08 -11.05 -12.70
CA ARG A 477 27.43 -9.64 -12.44
C ARG A 477 26.65 -8.76 -13.42
N VAL A 478 25.81 -7.83 -12.94
CA VAL A 478 24.94 -7.01 -13.83
C VAL A 478 25.22 -5.50 -13.72
N ARG A 479 24.95 -4.77 -14.81
CA ARG A 479 24.74 -3.31 -14.93
C ARG A 479 23.41 -3.15 -15.68
N PHE A 480 22.57 -2.17 -15.32
CA PHE A 480 21.22 -1.95 -15.88
C PHE A 480 20.89 -0.46 -15.98
N GLU A 481 19.78 -0.13 -16.65
CA GLU A 481 19.38 1.21 -17.05
C GLU A 481 17.83 1.27 -17.28
N LEU A 482 17.09 2.34 -16.86
CA LEU A 482 15.60 2.43 -16.68
C LEU A 482 14.89 3.61 -17.42
N ARG A 483 13.62 3.48 -17.90
CA ARG A 483 12.83 4.56 -18.57
C ARG A 483 11.37 4.64 -18.13
N GLY A 484 10.89 5.89 -18.00
CA GLY A 484 9.46 6.24 -17.83
C GLY A 484 8.70 6.46 -19.15
N VAL A 485 7.40 6.20 -19.12
CA VAL A 485 6.47 6.41 -20.25
C VAL A 485 5.71 7.74 -20.05
N PRO A 486 5.63 8.63 -21.06
CA PRO A 486 4.86 9.86 -20.97
C PRO A 486 3.39 9.57 -20.69
N THR A 487 2.87 10.10 -19.58
CA THR A 487 1.47 9.95 -19.16
C THR A 487 0.83 11.34 -19.13
N PRO A 488 -0.34 11.57 -19.76
CA PRO A 488 -1.01 12.87 -19.71
C PRO A 488 -1.19 13.36 -18.27
N GLY A 489 -0.64 14.54 -17.96
CA GLY A 489 -0.67 15.13 -16.61
C GLY A 489 0.56 14.85 -15.73
N ILE A 490 1.50 13.99 -16.16
CA ILE A 490 2.79 13.75 -15.49
C ILE A 490 3.88 14.45 -16.30
N THR A 491 4.42 15.56 -15.79
CA THR A 491 5.44 16.38 -16.48
C THR A 491 6.87 15.90 -16.25
N ASP A 492 7.10 15.02 -15.26
CA ASP A 492 8.40 14.42 -14.97
C ASP A 492 8.24 13.06 -14.27
N MET A 493 9.12 12.09 -14.57
CA MET A 493 9.12 10.76 -13.97
C MET A 493 10.56 10.23 -13.88
N LYS A 494 11.05 10.07 -12.64
CA LYS A 494 12.36 9.46 -12.34
C LYS A 494 12.14 8.30 -11.38
N LEU A 495 12.69 7.13 -11.73
CA LEU A 495 12.59 5.92 -10.93
C LEU A 495 13.89 5.73 -10.14
N ILE A 496 13.79 5.53 -8.83
CA ILE A 496 14.89 4.94 -8.05
C ILE A 496 14.52 3.54 -7.62
N ALA A 497 15.36 2.59 -8.02
CA ALA A 497 15.30 1.23 -7.52
C ALA A 497 16.15 1.11 -6.26
N PHE A 498 15.60 0.41 -5.28
CA PHE A 498 16.30 -0.02 -4.09
C PHE A 498 16.76 -1.46 -4.28
N HIS A 499 18.08 -1.69 -4.33
CA HIS A 499 18.60 -3.05 -4.23
C HIS A 499 18.89 -3.35 -2.75
N GLN A 500 18.16 -4.29 -2.15
CA GLN A 500 18.58 -4.94 -0.91
C GLN A 500 19.54 -6.06 -1.31
N ARG A 501 20.79 -6.04 -0.81
CA ARG A 501 21.79 -7.09 -1.07
C ARG A 501 21.48 -8.40 -0.34
N ASP A 502 20.30 -8.97 -0.54
CA ASP A 502 19.94 -10.30 -0.05
C ASP A 502 19.40 -11.15 -1.20
N ALA A 503 20.35 -11.71 -1.95
CA ALA A 503 20.32 -12.96 -2.72
C ALA A 503 21.39 -12.85 -3.81
N LEU A 504 22.47 -13.63 -3.62
CA LEU A 504 23.44 -14.09 -4.62
C LEU A 504 23.92 -13.07 -5.69
N ILE A 505 25.24 -12.80 -5.66
CA ILE A 505 26.20 -12.84 -6.80
C ILE A 505 27.30 -11.77 -6.65
N ARG A 506 28.56 -12.23 -6.70
CA ARG A 506 29.78 -11.49 -6.31
C ARG A 506 30.37 -10.56 -7.40
N GLY A 507 30.88 -9.40 -6.96
CA GLY A 507 32.11 -8.80 -7.52
C GLY A 507 32.18 -7.25 -7.54
N LYS A 508 33.13 -6.69 -6.78
CA LYS A 508 33.51 -5.26 -6.75
C LYS A 508 33.83 -4.70 -8.15
N LYS A 509 33.50 -3.42 -8.39
CA LYS A 509 33.87 -2.62 -9.58
C LYS A 509 34.48 -1.27 -9.17
N HIS A 510 35.39 -0.75 -10.00
CA HIS A 510 35.96 0.61 -9.92
C HIS A 510 36.01 1.26 -11.32
N VAL A 511 35.71 2.57 -11.34
CA VAL A 511 36.10 3.75 -12.21
C VAL A 511 36.05 3.56 -13.75
N THR A 512 35.54 4.45 -14.62
CA THR A 512 35.90 5.87 -14.89
C THR A 512 34.90 6.52 -15.90
N SER A 513 35.09 7.82 -16.17
CA SER A 513 34.18 8.90 -16.58
C SER A 513 34.27 9.46 -18.04
N PHE A 514 33.26 10.30 -18.39
CA PHE A 514 33.17 11.47 -19.33
C PHE A 514 32.99 11.25 -20.86
N PRO A 515 32.50 12.26 -21.66
CA PRO A 515 31.80 13.53 -21.36
C PRO A 515 30.44 13.73 -22.12
N SER A 516 29.84 14.91 -21.93
CA SER A 516 28.61 15.45 -22.52
C SER A 516 28.60 15.64 -24.05
N CYS A 517 27.45 15.42 -24.69
CA CYS A 517 26.95 16.13 -25.88
C CYS A 517 25.53 15.61 -26.14
N GLY A 518 24.48 16.35 -26.51
CA GLY A 518 24.29 17.70 -26.98
C GLY A 518 22.86 17.71 -27.54
N THR A 519 22.16 18.82 -27.37
CA THR A 519 20.88 19.15 -27.99
C THR A 519 20.77 18.68 -29.44
N GLN A 520 19.64 18.08 -29.82
CA GLN A 520 19.03 18.40 -31.11
C GLN A 520 17.51 18.19 -31.07
N ALA A 521 16.84 19.25 -31.48
CA ALA A 521 15.41 19.39 -31.60
C ALA A 521 14.92 18.88 -32.97
N LEU A 522 13.59 18.87 -33.09
CA LEU A 522 12.77 18.96 -34.29
C LEU A 522 12.35 17.65 -34.97
N GLY A 523 11.08 17.64 -35.34
CA GLY A 523 10.39 16.65 -36.16
C GLY A 523 8.93 16.56 -35.79
#